data_AF-Q381P9-F1
#
_entry.id   AF-Q381P9-F1
#
_cell.length_a   1.000
_cell.length_b   1.000
_cell.length_c   1.000
_cell.angle_alpha   90.00
_cell.angle_beta   90.00
_cell.angle_gamma   90.00
#
_symmetry.space_group_name_H-M   'P 1'
#
loop_
_entity.id
_entity.type
_entity.pdbx_description
1 polymer ?
#
loop_
_entity_poly.entity_id
_entity_poly.type
_entity_poly.pdbx_seq_one_letter_code
_entity_poly.pdbx_strand_id
1 'polypeptide(L)'
;MGGSSSREMMNPYAVNTPLMGICLASIMFNSVQGRTLRSSNVFNNLILIYALGFSTGLSTVMQQPIWGAKVGIAAALGFTFGPNLRLIYLQRLFPDYVRYGIGSVYIAYHSLQWYSEVHAWEDAMEDEVAE
;
A
#
# COMPACT_ATOMS: atom_id res chain seq x y z
N MET A 1 -14.97 -26.15 10.32
CA MET A 1 -15.16 -24.69 10.24
C MET A 1 -13.79 -24.02 10.20
N GLY A 2 -13.12 -23.98 9.04
CA GLY A 2 -11.95 -23.12 8.86
C GLY A 2 -12.46 -21.69 8.81
N GLY A 3 -12.52 -21.04 9.97
CA GLY A 3 -13.13 -19.73 10.11
C GLY A 3 -12.48 -18.72 9.16
N SER A 4 -13.30 -17.84 8.60
CA SER A 4 -12.95 -16.62 7.86
C SER A 4 -11.92 -15.71 8.55
N SER A 5 -11.43 -16.07 9.73
CA SER A 5 -10.41 -15.35 10.49
C SER A 5 -9.09 -15.16 9.73
N SER A 6 -8.73 -16.04 8.78
CA SER A 6 -7.58 -15.80 7.90
C SER A 6 -7.89 -14.81 6.78
N ARG A 7 -9.14 -14.78 6.25
CA ARG A 7 -9.58 -13.80 5.25
C ARG A 7 -9.69 -12.39 5.84
N GLU A 8 -9.94 -12.28 7.14
CA GLU A 8 -9.95 -11.01 7.88
C GLU A 8 -8.55 -10.54 8.34
N MET A 9 -7.45 -11.05 7.77
CA MET A 9 -6.07 -10.77 8.23
C MET A 9 -5.72 -9.28 8.37
N MET A 10 -6.46 -8.37 7.73
CA MET A 10 -6.76 -6.99 8.13
C MET A 10 -7.51 -6.37 6.96
N ASN A 11 -8.52 -5.52 7.20
CA ASN A 11 -9.21 -4.82 6.11
C ASN A 11 -8.20 -3.93 5.33
N PRO A 12 -8.14 -3.98 3.99
CA PRO A 12 -7.28 -3.10 3.18
C PRO A 12 -7.43 -1.61 3.51
N TYR A 13 -8.63 -1.19 3.93
CA TYR A 13 -8.89 0.16 4.41
C TYR A 13 -8.10 0.47 5.70
N ALA A 14 -8.07 -0.46 6.66
CA ALA A 14 -7.37 -0.30 7.92
C ALA A 14 -5.85 -0.26 7.71
N VAL A 15 -5.33 -1.01 6.74
CA VAL A 15 -3.90 -1.02 6.42
C VAL A 15 -3.50 0.23 5.63
N ASN A 16 -4.20 0.60 4.56
CA ASN A 16 -3.76 1.71 3.71
C ASN A 16 -3.96 3.09 4.35
N THR A 17 -4.94 3.27 5.25
CA THR A 17 -5.28 4.57 5.86
C THR A 17 -4.13 5.21 6.65
N PRO A 18 -3.41 4.50 7.55
CA PRO A 18 -2.26 5.08 8.23
C PRO A 18 -1.15 5.55 7.27
N LEU A 19 -0.86 4.80 6.19
CA LEU A 19 0.14 5.21 5.20
C LEU A 19 -0.30 6.44 4.40
N MET A 20 -1.59 6.53 4.06
CA MET A 20 -2.15 7.77 3.50
C MET A 20 -1.99 8.95 4.47
N GLY A 21 -2.21 8.73 5.77
CA GLY A 21 -1.97 9.73 6.81
C GLY A 21 -0.51 10.20 6.88
N ILE A 22 0.45 9.28 6.74
CA ILE A 22 1.88 9.62 6.65
C ILE A 22 2.17 10.46 5.39
N CYS A 23 1.56 10.12 4.26
CA CYS A 23 1.71 10.89 3.02
C CYS A 23 1.13 12.30 3.16
N LEU A 24 -0.05 12.45 3.78
CA LEU A 24 -0.65 13.75 4.07
C LEU A 24 0.21 14.58 5.02
N ALA A 25 0.74 13.98 6.10
CA ALA A 25 1.66 14.64 7.01
C ALA A 25 2.95 15.09 6.28
N SER A 26 3.46 14.26 5.38
CA SER A 26 4.61 14.61 4.53
C SER A 26 4.30 15.80 3.62
N ILE A 27 3.11 15.87 3.03
CA ILE A 27 2.69 17.03 2.23
C ILE A 27 2.70 18.30 3.10
N MET A 28 2.11 18.24 4.29
CA MET A 28 1.97 19.40 5.18
C MET A 28 3.30 19.92 5.74
N PHE A 29 4.19 19.01 6.17
CA PHE A 29 5.38 19.39 6.94
C PHE A 29 6.70 19.33 6.13
N ASN A 30 6.74 18.55 5.04
CA ASN A 30 7.99 18.31 4.30
C ASN A 30 8.00 18.86 2.88
N SER A 31 6.88 19.39 2.39
CA SER A 31 6.85 20.01 1.05
C SER A 31 7.53 21.38 1.03
N VAL A 32 7.73 22.05 2.17
CA VAL A 32 8.42 23.34 2.24
C VAL A 32 9.82 23.17 2.82
N GLN A 33 10.84 23.40 1.99
CA GLN A 33 12.24 23.44 2.43
C GLN A 33 12.88 24.76 1.99
N GLY A 34 13.47 25.49 2.95
CA GLY A 34 14.15 26.76 2.66
C GLY A 34 13.25 27.82 2.01
N ARG A 35 11.96 27.88 2.38
CA ARG A 35 10.92 28.74 1.79
C ARG A 35 10.52 28.39 0.34
N THR A 36 11.00 27.27 -0.20
CA THR A 36 10.58 26.77 -1.52
C THR A 36 9.66 25.56 -1.36
N LEU A 37 8.56 25.55 -2.14
CA LEU A 37 7.65 24.42 -2.21
C LEU A 37 8.21 23.39 -3.21
N ARG A 38 8.50 22.18 -2.73
CA ARG A 38 8.88 21.04 -3.56
C ARG A 38 7.64 20.40 -4.13
N SER A 39 7.24 20.86 -5.30
CA SER A 39 6.10 20.30 -6.05
C SER A 39 6.26 18.80 -6.26
N SER A 40 7.49 18.29 -6.47
CA SER A 40 7.76 16.86 -6.58
C SER A 40 7.31 16.06 -5.36
N ASN A 41 7.53 16.58 -4.14
CA ASN A 41 7.05 15.93 -2.92
C ASN A 41 5.52 15.88 -2.91
N VAL A 42 4.88 17.00 -3.20
CA VAL A 42 3.41 17.11 -3.22
C VAL A 42 2.82 16.10 -4.21
N PHE A 43 3.26 16.12 -5.46
CA PHE A 43 2.72 15.23 -6.50
C PHE A 43 2.98 13.76 -6.21
N ASN A 44 4.17 13.38 -5.75
CA ASN A 44 4.44 11.97 -5.45
C ASN A 44 3.65 11.45 -4.24
N ASN A 45 3.46 12.27 -3.20
CA ASN A 45 2.58 11.88 -2.09
C ASN A 45 1.12 11.78 -2.55
N LEU A 46 0.65 12.69 -3.41
CA LEU A 46 -0.70 12.58 -3.99
C LEU A 46 -0.85 11.29 -4.82
N ILE A 47 0.11 10.97 -5.69
CA ILE A 47 0.11 9.73 -6.47
C ILE A 47 0.05 8.51 -5.55
N LEU A 48 0.83 8.49 -4.46
CA LEU A 48 0.76 7.41 -3.47
C LEU A 48 -0.61 7.33 -2.79
N ILE A 49 -1.19 8.45 -2.39
CA ILE A 49 -2.53 8.48 -1.78
C ILE A 49 -3.56 7.91 -2.75
N TYR A 50 -3.52 8.32 -4.02
CA TYR A 50 -4.40 7.78 -5.06
C TYR A 50 -4.18 6.28 -5.28
N ALA A 51 -2.93 5.81 -5.36
CA ALA A 51 -2.61 4.39 -5.53
C ALA A 51 -3.10 3.55 -4.34
N LEU A 52 -2.94 4.03 -3.11
CA LEU A 52 -3.44 3.38 -1.90
C LEU A 52 -4.97 3.35 -1.85
N GLY A 53 -5.63 4.46 -2.21
CA GLY A 53 -7.09 4.51 -2.33
C GLY A 53 -7.61 3.57 -3.42
N PHE A 54 -6.92 3.50 -4.57
CA PHE A 54 -7.26 2.60 -5.67
C PHE A 54 -7.06 1.12 -5.28
N SER A 55 -5.97 0.80 -4.58
CA SER A 55 -5.74 -0.53 -3.99
C SER A 55 -6.91 -0.93 -3.07
N THR A 56 -7.34 -0.05 -2.17
CA THR A 56 -8.49 -0.31 -1.29
C THR A 56 -9.78 -0.48 -2.09
N GLY A 57 -10.07 0.40 -3.06
CA GLY A 57 -11.27 0.33 -3.88
C GLY A 57 -11.34 -0.93 -4.76
N LEU A 58 -10.20 -1.39 -5.28
CA LEU A 58 -10.10 -2.66 -6.00
C LEU A 58 -10.47 -3.84 -5.10
N SER A 59 -9.91 -3.89 -3.89
CA SER A 59 -10.17 -5.00 -2.98
C SER A 59 -11.60 -5.00 -2.40
N THR A 60 -12.21 -3.84 -2.14
CA THR A 60 -13.51 -3.77 -1.43
C THR A 60 -14.71 -3.49 -2.33
N VAL A 61 -14.59 -2.58 -3.30
CA VAL A 61 -15.71 -2.14 -4.14
C VAL A 61 -15.78 -2.96 -5.42
N MET A 62 -14.65 -3.07 -6.13
CA MET A 62 -14.60 -3.81 -7.40
C MET A 62 -14.47 -5.32 -7.20
N GLN A 63 -14.27 -5.79 -5.96
CA GLN A 63 -14.11 -7.22 -5.64
C GLN A 63 -13.00 -7.89 -6.47
N GLN A 64 -11.92 -7.14 -6.74
CA GLN A 64 -10.73 -7.59 -7.46
C GLN A 64 -9.50 -7.53 -6.54
N PRO A 65 -9.43 -8.39 -5.50
CA PRO A 65 -8.41 -8.30 -4.46
C PRO A 65 -7.00 -8.59 -5.00
N ILE A 66 -6.85 -9.42 -6.04
CA ILE A 66 -5.55 -9.67 -6.71
C ILE A 66 -4.98 -8.38 -7.29
N TRP A 67 -5.80 -7.60 -8.01
CA TRP A 67 -5.38 -6.31 -8.56
C TRP A 67 -5.13 -5.29 -7.44
N GLY A 68 -6.00 -5.27 -6.42
CA GLY A 68 -5.83 -4.41 -5.25
C GLY A 68 -4.51 -4.66 -4.53
N ALA A 69 -4.13 -5.92 -4.35
CA ALA A 69 -2.87 -6.33 -3.75
C ALA A 69 -1.67 -5.93 -4.61
N LYS A 70 -1.71 -6.15 -5.93
CA LYS A 70 -0.65 -5.72 -6.86
C LYS A 70 -0.41 -4.20 -6.81
N VAL A 71 -1.49 -3.41 -6.84
CA VAL A 71 -1.41 -1.95 -6.72
C VAL A 71 -0.87 -1.55 -5.34
N GLY A 72 -1.29 -2.25 -4.28
CA GLY A 72 -0.80 -2.05 -2.92
C GLY A 72 0.70 -2.31 -2.77
N ILE A 73 1.22 -3.40 -3.35
CA ILE A 73 2.66 -3.69 -3.42
C ILE A 73 3.39 -2.56 -4.14
N ALA A 74 2.90 -2.15 -5.31
CA ALA A 74 3.52 -1.08 -6.09
C ALA A 74 3.57 0.24 -5.32
N ALA A 75 2.49 0.60 -4.62
CA ALA A 75 2.43 1.79 -3.76
C ALA A 75 3.40 1.69 -2.58
N ALA A 76 3.47 0.54 -1.92
CA ALA A 76 4.38 0.31 -0.80
C ALA A 76 5.85 0.34 -1.24
N LEU A 77 6.19 -0.21 -2.41
CA LEU A 77 7.51 -0.08 -3.02
C LEU A 77 7.83 1.38 -3.35
N GLY A 78 6.87 2.11 -3.93
CA GLY A 78 7.00 3.54 -4.21
C GLY A 78 7.28 4.37 -2.95
N PHE A 79 6.60 4.07 -1.85
CA PHE A 79 6.89 4.68 -0.54
C PHE A 79 8.28 4.31 0.00
N THR A 80 8.67 3.04 -0.15
CA THR A 80 9.92 2.48 0.38
C THR A 80 11.16 2.90 -0.41
N PHE A 81 11.05 3.18 -1.70
CA PHE A 81 12.19 3.56 -2.54
C PHE A 81 12.11 5.00 -3.08
N GLY A 82 10.94 5.65 -3.01
CA GLY A 82 10.73 7.01 -3.52
C GLY A 82 11.73 8.06 -2.99
N PRO A 83 12.11 8.06 -1.70
CA PRO A 83 13.15 8.96 -1.20
C PRO A 83 14.54 8.71 -1.78
N ASN A 84 14.89 7.46 -2.11
CA ASN A 84 16.17 7.13 -2.75
C ASN A 84 16.23 7.72 -4.16
N LEU A 85 15.08 7.82 -4.83
CA LEU A 85 14.92 8.49 -6.12
C LEU A 85 14.71 10.01 -5.98
N ARG A 86 14.79 10.57 -4.76
CA ARG A 86 14.49 11.99 -4.43
C ARG A 86 13.07 12.43 -4.81
N LEU A 87 12.14 11.49 -4.94
CA LEU A 87 10.75 11.73 -5.31
C LEU A 87 9.90 12.11 -4.09
N ILE A 88 10.22 11.56 -2.92
CA ILE A 88 9.47 11.74 -1.67
C ILE A 88 10.44 12.17 -0.56
N TYR A 89 10.02 13.14 0.25
CA TYR A 89 10.82 13.65 1.36
C TYR A 89 10.15 13.34 2.70
N LEU A 90 10.50 12.20 3.28
CA LEU A 90 10.03 11.74 4.59
C LEU A 90 11.08 11.88 5.71
N GLN A 91 12.32 12.24 5.37
CA GLN A 91 13.46 12.24 6.30
C GLN A 91 13.29 13.13 7.54
N ARG A 92 12.47 14.19 7.42
CA ARG A 92 12.12 15.07 8.55
C ARG A 92 11.07 14.46 9.48
N LEU A 93 10.24 13.55 8.97
CA LEU A 93 9.19 12.90 9.74
C LEU A 93 9.78 11.71 10.51
N PHE A 94 10.56 10.87 9.81
CA PHE A 94 11.18 9.68 10.39
C PHE A 94 12.57 9.44 9.80
N PRO A 95 13.48 8.83 10.58
CA PRO A 95 14.73 8.32 10.04
C PRO A 95 14.49 7.16 9.07
N ASP A 96 15.45 6.93 8.16
CA ASP A 96 15.28 5.99 7.05
C ASP A 96 14.96 4.56 7.48
N TYR A 97 15.50 4.08 8.61
CA TYR A 97 15.21 2.72 9.11
C TYR A 97 13.74 2.52 9.48
N VAL A 98 13.07 3.54 10.03
CA VAL A 98 11.62 3.47 10.33
C VAL A 98 10.83 3.38 9.05
N ARG A 99 11.20 4.18 8.05
CA ARG A 99 10.55 4.17 6.74
C ARG A 99 10.68 2.81 6.05
N TYR A 100 11.87 2.20 6.07
CA TYR A 100 12.07 0.84 5.56
C TYR A 100 11.27 -0.19 6.33
N GLY A 101 11.15 -0.04 7.66
CA GLY A 101 10.30 -0.89 8.48
C GLY A 101 8.82 -0.80 8.10
N ILE A 102 8.27 0.41 8.04
CA ILE A 102 6.88 0.66 7.61
C ILE A 102 6.66 0.10 6.22
N GLY A 103 7.53 0.46 5.28
CA GLY A 103 7.46 -0.01 3.90
C GLY A 103 7.44 -1.53 3.77
N SER A 104 8.35 -2.21 4.47
CA SER A 104 8.44 -3.68 4.48
C SER A 104 7.19 -4.34 5.03
N VAL A 105 6.59 -3.79 6.10
CA VAL A 105 5.33 -4.32 6.67
C VAL A 105 4.20 -4.23 5.66
N TYR A 106 4.08 -3.11 4.94
CA TYR A 106 3.04 -2.94 3.92
C TYR A 106 3.27 -3.84 2.70
N ILE A 107 4.52 -4.00 2.26
CA ILE A 107 4.87 -4.95 1.19
C ILE A 107 4.49 -6.37 1.63
N ALA A 108 4.83 -6.77 2.85
CA ALA A 108 4.51 -8.08 3.38
C ALA A 108 3.00 -8.32 3.44
N TYR A 109 2.23 -7.35 3.94
CA TYR A 109 0.76 -7.44 3.98
C TYR A 109 0.17 -7.66 2.58
N HIS A 110 0.51 -6.80 1.60
CA HIS A 110 -0.05 -6.92 0.26
C HIS A 110 0.45 -8.17 -0.47
N SER A 111 1.66 -8.64 -0.17
CA SER A 111 2.19 -9.91 -0.70
C SER A 111 1.44 -11.12 -0.13
N LEU A 112 1.10 -11.10 1.16
CA LEU A 112 0.30 -12.14 1.79
C LEU A 112 -1.13 -12.15 1.24
N GLN A 113 -1.73 -10.98 1.06
CA GLN A 113 -3.05 -10.86 0.44
C GLN A 113 -3.03 -11.38 -1.00
N TRP A 114 -2.00 -11.04 -1.78
CA TRP A 114 -1.86 -11.57 -3.12
C TRP A 114 -1.71 -13.09 -3.12
N TYR A 115 -0.85 -13.64 -2.26
CA TYR A 115 -0.63 -15.07 -2.14
C TYR A 115 -1.90 -15.82 -1.76
N SER A 116 -2.65 -15.33 -0.76
CA SER A 116 -3.90 -15.97 -0.31
C SER A 116 -4.97 -15.99 -1.39
N GLU A 117 -5.09 -14.91 -2.17
CA GLU A 117 -6.11 -14.80 -3.21
C GLU A 117 -5.76 -15.60 -4.46
N VAL A 118 -4.46 -15.75 -4.79
CA VAL A 118 -4.02 -16.63 -5.88
C VAL A 118 -4.33 -18.08 -5.56
N HIS A 119 -3.93 -18.58 -4.38
CA HIS A 119 -4.17 -19.99 -4.03
C HIS A 119 -5.66 -20.28 -3.82
N ALA A 120 -6.43 -19.34 -3.25
CA ALA A 120 -7.87 -19.51 -3.15
C ALA A 120 -8.58 -19.54 -4.52
N TRP A 121 -8.05 -18.82 -5.51
CA TRP A 121 -8.58 -18.84 -6.86
C TRP A 121 -8.19 -20.13 -7.61
N GLU A 122 -6.95 -20.59 -7.42
CA GLU A 122 -6.48 -21.86 -7.97
C GLU A 122 -7.29 -23.04 -7.39
N ASP A 123 -7.46 -23.11 -6.07
CA ASP A 123 -8.26 -24.15 -5.40
C ASP A 123 -9.73 -24.14 -5.90
N ALA A 124 -10.33 -22.95 -6.06
CA ALA A 124 -11.71 -22.85 -6.54
C ALA A 124 -11.88 -23.33 -7.99
N MET A 125 -10.87 -23.12 -8.85
CA MET A 125 -10.89 -23.66 -10.22
C MET A 125 -10.63 -25.16 -10.27
N GLU A 126 -9.84 -25.72 -9.36
CA GLU A 126 -9.66 -27.17 -9.26
C GLU A 126 -10.96 -27.87 -8.86
N ASP A 127 -11.74 -27.28 -7.95
CA ASP A 127 -13.06 -27.79 -7.56
C ASP A 127 -14.08 -27.77 -8.72
N GLU A 128 -14.09 -26.72 -9.57
CA GLU A 128 -14.98 -26.64 -10.74
C GLU A 128 -14.68 -27.67 -11.83
N VAL A 129 -13.44 -28.19 -11.91
CA VAL A 129 -13.03 -29.19 -12.91
C VAL A 129 -13.30 -30.63 -12.43
N ALA A 130 -13.46 -30.83 -11.11
CA ALA A 130 -13.69 -32.14 -10.52
C ALA A 130 -15.17 -32.60 -10.53
N GLU A 131 -16.12 -31.71 -10.83
CA GLU A 131 -17.56 -32.02 -11.03
C GLU A 131 -17.93 -32.28 -12.50
#